data_AF-A0A937YE84-F1
#
_entry.id   AF-A0A937YE84-F1
#
_cell.length_a   1.000
_cell.length_b   1.000
_cell.length_c   1.000
_cell.angle_alpha   90.00
_cell.angle_beta   90.00
_cell.angle_gamma   90.00
#
_symmetry.space_group_name_H-M   'P 1'
#
loop_
_entity.id
_entity.type
_entity.pdbx_description
1 polymer ?
#
loop_
_entity_poly.entity_id
_entity_poly.type
_entity_poly.pdbx_seq_one_letter_code
_entity_poly.pdbx_strand_id
1 'polypeptide(L)' 'TAEQKCVNCQLYQSKSADSGSCAVFPGKLVAAAAWCNAYQKKA' A
#
# COMPACT_ATOMS: atom_id res chain seq x y z
N THR A 1 11.36 -4.24 8.28
CA THR A 1 10.77 -3.12 7.51
C THR A 1 10.83 -3.31 6.00
N ALA A 2 11.67 -4.21 5.45
CA ALA A 2 11.63 -4.53 4.01
C ALA A 2 10.36 -5.29 3.56
N GLU A 3 9.69 -5.99 4.49
CA GLU A 3 8.49 -6.80 4.21
C GLU A 3 7.18 -6.00 4.32
N GLN A 4 7.18 -4.91 5.09
CA GLN A 4 6.02 -4.04 5.27
C GLN A 4 6.02 -3.01 4.15
N LYS A 5 5.52 -3.40 2.99
CA LYS A 5 5.34 -2.49 1.84
C LYS A 5 3.86 -2.38 1.53
N CYS A 6 3.46 -1.30 0.88
CA CYS A 6 2.09 -1.11 0.40
C CYS A 6 1.61 -2.33 -0.40
N VAL A 7 2.43 -2.89 -1.28
CA VAL A 7 2.08 -4.10 -2.06
C VAL A 7 1.64 -5.30 -1.20
N ASN A 8 2.20 -5.42 0.01
CA ASN A 8 1.91 -6.48 0.99
C ASN A 8 0.97 -6.01 2.11
N CYS A 9 0.33 -4.85 1.96
CA CYS A 9 -0.57 -4.25 2.94
C CYS A 9 -2.04 -4.53 2.58
N GLN A 10 -2.86 -4.92 3.55
CA GLN A 10 -4.28 -5.23 3.34
C GLN A 10 -5.10 -4.04 2.85
N LEU A 11 -4.64 -2.81 3.12
CA LEU A 11 -5.31 -1.57 2.73
C LEU A 11 -4.97 -1.11 1.30
N TYR A 12 -4.00 -1.76 0.66
CA TYR A 12 -3.53 -1.40 -0.67
C TYR A 12 -4.24 -2.21 -1.76
N GLN A 13 -4.71 -1.51 -2.78
CA GLN A 13 -5.27 -2.09 -3.98
C GLN A 13 -4.44 -1.65 -5.20
N SER A 14 -3.86 -2.62 -5.89
CA SER A 14 -3.03 -2.38 -7.07
C SER A 14 -3.83 -1.70 -8.19
N LYS A 15 -3.23 -0.73 -8.87
CA LYS A 15 -3.75 -0.08 -10.08
C LYS A 15 -2.76 -0.15 -11.24
N SER A 16 -1.47 -0.28 -10.95
CA SER A 16 -0.38 -0.52 -11.89
C SER A 16 0.72 -1.36 -11.22
N ALA A 17 1.81 -1.64 -11.94
CA ALA A 17 2.96 -2.39 -11.39
C ALA A 17 3.56 -1.70 -10.15
N ASP A 18 3.65 -0.36 -10.18
CA ASP A 18 4.37 0.42 -9.17
C ASP A 18 3.47 1.26 -8.27
N SER A 19 2.16 1.34 -8.55
CA SER A 19 1.25 2.26 -7.87
C SER A 19 -0.13 1.65 -7.64
N GLY A 20 -0.78 2.10 -6.56
CA GLY A 20 -2.12 1.66 -6.23
C GLY A 20 -2.84 2.60 -5.28
N SER A 21 -4.14 2.42 -5.14
CA SER A 21 -4.94 3.15 -4.18
C SER A 21 -4.75 2.56 -2.77
N CYS A 22 -4.82 3.40 -1.74
CA CYS A 22 -4.79 2.99 -0.34
C CYS A 22 -6.00 3.56 0.39
N ALA A 23 -6.70 2.75 1.19
CA ALA A 23 -7.90 3.19 1.91
C ALA A 23 -7.67 4.38 2.87
N VAL A 24 -6.43 4.55 3.35
CA VAL A 24 -6.03 5.68 4.24
C VAL A 24 -5.84 6.98 3.48
N PHE A 25 -5.56 6.91 2.16
CA PHE A 25 -5.29 8.07 1.32
C PHE A 25 -6.30 8.15 0.17
N PRO A 26 -7.58 8.47 0.46
CA PRO A 26 -8.64 8.50 -0.55
C PRO A 26 -8.31 9.50 -1.67
N GLY A 27 -8.54 9.08 -2.91
CA GLY A 27 -8.29 9.89 -4.10
C GLY A 27 -6.80 10.06 -4.47
N LYS A 28 -5.87 9.42 -3.76
CA LYS A 28 -4.43 9.44 -4.09
C LYS A 28 -3.91 8.04 -4.42
N LEU A 29 -2.84 8.00 -5.20
CA LEU A 29 -2.05 6.79 -5.43
C LEU A 29 -0.83 6.79 -4.51
N VAL A 30 -0.47 5.61 -4.02
CA VAL A 30 0.76 5.37 -3.26
C VAL A 30 1.64 4.38 -4.02
N ALA A 31 2.95 4.51 -3.86
CA ALA A 31 3.89 3.60 -4.48
C ALA A 31 3.81 2.20 -3.81
N ALA A 32 3.84 1.15 -4.61
CA ALA A 32 3.80 -0.24 -4.17
C ALA A 32 4.92 -0.57 -3.16
N ALA A 33 6.10 0.06 -3.34
CA ALA A 33 7.27 -0.11 -2.49
C ALA A 33 7.30 0.79 -1.24
N ALA A 34 6.37 1.74 -1.10
CA ALA A 34 6.31 2.63 0.05
C ALA A 34 5.76 1.93 1.30
N TRP A 35 5.78 2.63 2.43
CA TRP A 35 5.24 2.19 3.70
C TRP A 35 4.68 3.38 4.50
N CYS A 36 3.75 3.13 5.42
CA CYS A 36 3.27 4.10 6.39
C CYS A 36 2.92 3.43 7.72
N ASN A 37 2.78 4.21 8.79
CA ASN A 37 2.44 3.73 10.14
C ASN A 37 1.09 2.99 10.23
N ALA A 38 0.19 3.17 9.26
CA ALA A 38 -1.10 2.47 9.19
C ALA A 38 -1.01 1.11 8.47
N TYR A 39 0.19 0.57 8.25
CA TYR A 39 0.39 -0.72 7.61
C TYR A 39 -0.38 -1.83 8.34
N GLN A 40 -1.15 -2.61 7.57
CA GLN A 40 -1.80 -3.83 8.04
C GLN A 40 -1.36 -4.99 7.18
N LYS A 41 -0.82 -6.03 7.81
CA LYS A 41 -0.38 -7.23 7.10
C LYS A 41 -1.57 -7.91 6.44
N LYS A 42 -1.46 -8.26 5.16
CA LYS A 42 -2.45 -9.14 4.51
C LYS A 42 -2.51 -10.48 5.26
N ALA A 43 -3.72 -10.93 5.57
CA ALA A 43 -3.95 -12.30 6.05
C ALA A 43 -3.54 -13.33 4.98
#